data_AF-A0A7S2GDL2-F1
#
_entry.id   AF-A0A7S2GDL2-F1
#
_cell.length_a   1.000
_cell.length_b   1.000
_cell.length_c   1.000
_cell.angle_alpha   90.00
_cell.angle_beta   90.00
_cell.angle_gamma   90.00
#
_symmetry.space_group_name_H-M   'P 1'
#
loop_
_entity.id
_entity.type
_entity.pdbx_description
1 polymer ?
#
loop_
_entity_poly.entity_id
_entity_poly.type
_entity_poly.pdbx_seq_one_letter_code
_entity_poly.pdbx_strand_id
1 'polypeptide(L)'
;RVRAHAYLYVHDTVFADATFTSSFEKLASIIREDEVRAPGSPNSNMFAFGHKVVRNYTTNFDHNLTKWDGVLAEFGYTVKGMKNIKKFATKVTNLPQRVPRGTGDPYHTGVLRKKYWYPDFALYKFILDGKYGDITSGRAGLKPNR
;
A
#
# COMPACT_ATOMS: atom_id res chain seq x y z
N ARG A 1 20.70 14.24 4.95
CA ARG A 1 19.73 13.25 4.42
C ARG A 1 18.64 13.06 5.48
N VAL A 2 17.41 13.52 5.23
CA VAL A 2 16.29 13.38 6.20
C VAL A 2 15.92 11.90 6.32
N ARG A 3 15.75 11.41 7.54
CA ARG A 3 15.34 10.03 7.82
C ARG A 3 14.18 10.06 8.81
N ALA A 4 13.02 9.60 8.39
CA ALA A 4 11.90 9.33 9.30
C ALA A 4 12.17 8.03 10.06
N HIS A 5 11.65 7.92 11.29
CA HIS A 5 11.73 6.69 12.10
C HIS A 5 10.90 5.55 11.49
N ALA A 6 9.72 5.89 10.96
CA ALA A 6 8.81 4.98 10.28
C ALA A 6 8.25 5.61 8.99
N TYR A 7 7.76 4.77 8.10
CA TYR A 7 7.19 5.13 6.80
C TYR A 7 5.83 4.46 6.65
N LEU A 8 4.91 5.14 5.95
CA LEU A 8 3.63 4.60 5.51
C LEU A 8 3.61 4.59 3.99
N TYR A 9 3.44 3.41 3.41
CA TYR A 9 3.15 3.23 2.00
C TYR A 9 1.66 2.94 1.82
N VAL A 10 1.01 3.68 0.92
CA VAL A 10 -0.39 3.45 0.55
C VAL A 10 -0.51 3.54 -0.96
N HIS A 11 -1.08 2.52 -1.58
CA HIS A 11 -1.49 2.55 -2.98
C HIS A 11 -2.95 3.03 -3.12
N ASP A 12 -3.39 3.32 -4.34
CA ASP A 12 -4.74 3.78 -4.70
C ASP A 12 -5.06 5.19 -4.21
N THR A 13 -6.34 5.56 -4.27
CA THR A 13 -6.81 6.88 -3.89
C THR A 13 -7.02 6.93 -2.39
N VAL A 14 -6.42 7.94 -1.75
CA VAL A 14 -6.48 8.13 -0.30
C VAL A 14 -6.82 9.58 0.03
N PHE A 15 -7.67 9.75 1.04
CA PHE A 15 -7.96 11.03 1.67
C PHE A 15 -7.58 10.94 3.13
N ALA A 16 -6.61 11.76 3.53
CA ALA A 16 -6.23 11.95 4.92
C ALA A 16 -7.27 12.82 5.61
N ASP A 17 -7.69 12.40 6.80
CA ASP A 17 -8.46 13.24 7.70
C ASP A 17 -7.54 14.29 8.36
N ALA A 18 -8.12 15.34 8.96
CA ALA A 18 -7.38 16.37 9.68
C ALA A 18 -6.49 15.81 10.81
N THR A 19 -6.84 14.64 11.35
CA THR A 19 -6.10 13.95 12.41
C THR A 19 -5.04 12.97 11.90
N PHE A 20 -4.75 12.94 10.60
CA PHE A 20 -3.77 12.02 10.00
C PHE A 20 -2.40 12.11 10.66
N THR A 21 -1.84 13.33 10.81
CA THR A 21 -0.47 13.51 11.33
C THR A 21 -0.33 12.94 12.74
N SER A 22 -1.26 13.28 13.64
CA SER A 22 -1.20 12.80 15.03
C SER A 22 -1.47 11.30 15.13
N SER A 23 -2.33 10.75 14.26
CA SER A 23 -2.55 9.30 14.16
C SER A 23 -1.30 8.58 13.66
N PHE A 24 -0.63 9.11 12.64
CA PHE A 24 0.60 8.55 12.10
C PHE A 24 1.76 8.63 13.09
N GLU A 25 1.90 9.73 13.86
CA GLU A 25 2.92 9.85 14.91
C GLU A 25 2.75 8.79 16.01
N LYS A 26 1.51 8.54 16.44
CA LYS A 26 1.20 7.47 17.41
C LYS A 26 1.56 6.10 16.87
N LEU A 27 1.33 5.84 15.60
CA LEU A 27 1.74 4.59 14.99
C LEU A 27 3.26 4.49 14.84
N ALA A 28 3.90 5.57 14.38
CA ALA A 28 5.33 5.64 14.17
C ALA A 28 6.09 5.36 15.48
N SER A 29 5.59 5.86 16.62
CA SER A 29 6.22 5.64 17.92
C SER A 29 6.23 4.17 18.38
N ILE A 30 5.31 3.34 17.87
CA ILE A 30 5.20 1.92 18.24
C ILE A 30 5.76 0.95 17.18
N ILE A 31 6.12 1.44 15.99
CA ILE A 31 6.77 0.62 14.96
C ILE A 31 8.25 0.51 15.27
N ARG A 32 8.75 -0.73 15.32
CA ARG A 32 10.20 -0.99 15.46
C ARG A 32 10.91 -0.65 14.16
N GLU A 33 12.18 -0.27 14.28
CA GLU A 33 13.02 0.11 13.14
C GLU A 33 13.14 -0.98 12.05
N ASP A 34 13.03 -2.25 12.41
CA ASP A 34 13.16 -3.44 11.56
C ASP A 34 11.84 -4.22 11.40
N GLU A 35 10.70 -3.57 11.67
CA GLU A 35 9.36 -4.15 11.57
C GLU A 35 8.65 -3.73 10.28
N VAL A 36 7.89 -4.66 9.70
CA VAL A 36 6.85 -4.39 8.70
C VAL A 36 5.49 -4.75 9.27
N ARG A 37 4.57 -3.80 9.23
CA ARG A 37 3.14 -4.03 9.45
C ARG A 37 2.46 -4.17 8.09
N ALA A 38 1.88 -5.33 7.83
CA ALA A 38 1.22 -5.67 6.57
C ALA A 38 -0.28 -5.88 6.78
N PRO A 39 -1.13 -5.62 5.77
CA PRO A 39 -2.56 -5.77 5.95
C PRO A 39 -2.92 -7.25 6.01
N GLY A 40 -3.95 -7.58 6.79
CA GLY A 40 -4.57 -8.89 6.72
C GLY A 40 -5.20 -9.14 5.34
N SER A 41 -5.62 -10.37 5.07
CA SER A 41 -6.44 -10.66 3.88
C SER A 41 -7.85 -10.12 4.09
N PRO A 42 -8.46 -9.41 3.11
CA PRO A 42 -7.95 -9.12 1.77
C PRO A 42 -6.86 -8.03 1.78
N ASN A 43 -5.77 -8.26 1.01
CA ASN A 43 -4.66 -7.30 0.93
C ASN A 43 -5.18 -5.92 0.47
N SER A 44 -4.71 -4.88 1.16
CA SER A 44 -5.09 -3.50 0.91
C SER A 44 -3.94 -2.67 0.33
N ASN A 45 -2.86 -3.29 -0.14
CA ASN A 45 -1.68 -2.65 -0.74
C ASN A 45 -1.22 -1.42 0.06
N MET A 46 -1.12 -1.63 1.37
CA MET A 46 -0.79 -0.61 2.36
C MET A 46 0.15 -1.25 3.36
N PHE A 47 1.28 -0.60 3.67
CA PHE A 47 2.29 -1.13 4.59
C PHE A 47 2.81 0.01 5.46
N ALA A 48 3.06 -0.27 6.74
CA ALA A 48 3.82 0.63 7.59
C ALA A 48 5.11 -0.06 8.02
N PHE A 49 6.25 0.60 7.97
CA PHE A 49 7.53 -0.05 8.25
C PHE A 49 8.58 0.89 8.84
N GLY A 50 9.45 0.32 9.65
CA GLY A 50 10.56 1.04 10.26
C GLY A 50 11.66 1.37 9.25
N HIS A 51 12.49 2.34 9.61
CA HIS A 51 13.51 2.87 8.70
C HIS A 51 14.64 1.89 8.34
N LYS A 52 14.93 0.84 9.14
CA LYS A 52 15.93 -0.18 8.77
C LYS A 52 15.44 -1.04 7.61
N VAL A 53 14.13 -1.26 7.50
CA VAL A 53 13.53 -1.97 6.34
C VAL A 53 13.91 -1.24 5.04
N VAL A 54 13.78 0.10 5.02
CA VAL A 54 14.17 0.93 3.85
C VAL A 54 15.68 0.86 3.56
N ARG A 55 16.52 0.77 4.59
CA ARG A 55 17.97 0.62 4.37
C ARG A 55 18.31 -0.75 3.76
N ASN A 56 17.60 -1.79 4.18
CA ASN A 56 17.79 -3.15 3.70
C ASN A 56 17.27 -3.35 2.27
N TYR A 57 16.36 -2.48 1.81
CA TYR A 57 15.81 -2.51 0.46
C TYR A 57 16.88 -2.41 -0.65
N THR A 58 18.04 -1.80 -0.40
CA THR A 58 19.22 -1.82 -1.29
C THR A 58 18.89 -1.80 -2.79
N THR A 59 19.08 -2.92 -3.50
CA THR A 59 18.98 -3.08 -4.96
C THR A 59 17.60 -3.55 -5.45
N ASN A 60 16.59 -3.56 -4.58
CA ASN A 60 15.27 -4.16 -4.86
C ASN A 60 14.51 -3.47 -6.01
N PHE A 61 14.91 -2.25 -6.39
CA PHE A 61 14.32 -1.46 -7.48
C PHE A 61 15.30 -1.09 -8.59
N ASP A 62 16.42 -1.81 -8.72
CA ASP A 62 17.41 -1.54 -9.76
C ASP A 62 16.91 -1.89 -11.17
N HIS A 63 15.76 -2.55 -11.27
CA HIS A 63 15.15 -2.96 -12.52
C HIS A 63 13.76 -2.32 -12.70
N ASN A 64 13.43 -1.98 -13.94
CA ASN A 64 12.08 -1.56 -14.30
C ASN A 64 11.09 -2.72 -14.12
N LEU A 65 10.08 -2.50 -13.27
CA LEU A 65 9.04 -3.47 -12.97
C LEU A 65 7.75 -3.10 -13.70
N THR A 66 7.07 -4.11 -14.22
CA THR A 66 5.70 -3.96 -14.70
C THR A 66 4.73 -3.97 -13.52
N LYS A 67 3.49 -3.53 -13.76
CA LYS A 67 2.42 -3.64 -12.76
C LYS A 67 2.20 -5.10 -12.31
N TRP A 68 2.29 -6.05 -13.24
CA TRP A 68 2.16 -7.47 -12.94
C TRP A 68 3.31 -7.99 -12.08
N ASP A 69 4.53 -7.52 -12.33
CA ASP A 69 5.70 -7.86 -11.49
C ASP A 69 5.48 -7.41 -10.04
N GLY A 70 4.91 -6.21 -9.84
CA GLY A 70 4.54 -5.71 -8.51
C GLY A 70 3.52 -6.60 -7.81
N VAL A 71 2.46 -7.00 -8.51
CA VAL A 71 1.42 -7.90 -7.97
C VAL A 71 2.02 -9.25 -7.56
N LEU A 72 2.83 -9.87 -8.42
CA LEU A 72 3.51 -11.13 -8.10
C LEU A 72 4.40 -10.98 -6.86
N ALA A 73 5.14 -9.88 -6.75
CA ALA A 73 5.96 -9.66 -5.58
C ALA A 73 5.15 -9.46 -4.29
N GLU A 74 3.98 -8.82 -4.35
CA GLU A 74 3.04 -8.73 -3.21
C GLU A 74 2.54 -10.12 -2.77
N PHE A 75 2.35 -11.05 -3.70
CA PHE A 75 2.04 -12.46 -3.42
C PHE A 75 3.25 -13.28 -2.91
N GLY A 76 4.42 -12.66 -2.76
CA GLY A 76 5.60 -13.28 -2.19
C GLY A 76 6.56 -13.89 -3.21
N TYR A 77 6.26 -13.78 -4.51
CA TYR A 77 7.19 -14.20 -5.56
C TYR A 77 8.40 -13.27 -5.62
N THR A 78 9.55 -13.80 -6.06
CA THR A 78 10.71 -12.96 -6.40
C THR A 78 10.66 -12.65 -7.89
N VAL A 79 10.67 -11.38 -8.26
CA VAL A 79 10.50 -10.95 -9.66
C VAL A 79 11.66 -10.06 -10.07
N LYS A 80 12.46 -10.50 -11.05
CA LYS A 80 13.66 -9.77 -11.51
C LYS A 80 14.58 -9.36 -10.34
N GLY A 81 14.81 -10.27 -9.40
CA GLY A 81 15.59 -10.01 -8.19
C GLY A 81 14.85 -9.23 -7.09
N MET A 82 13.69 -8.62 -7.38
CA MET A 82 12.86 -7.97 -6.37
C MET A 82 12.25 -9.00 -5.43
N LYS A 83 12.50 -8.83 -4.13
CA LYS A 83 11.91 -9.60 -3.03
C LYS A 83 10.76 -8.83 -2.39
N ASN A 84 9.80 -9.57 -1.83
CA ASN A 84 8.71 -9.00 -1.04
C ASN A 84 9.25 -8.21 0.17
N ILE A 85 8.60 -7.08 0.51
CA ILE A 85 8.94 -6.20 1.64
C ILE A 85 9.20 -6.94 2.95
N LYS A 86 8.42 -8.00 3.22
CA LYS A 86 8.50 -8.81 4.43
C LYS A 86 9.84 -9.51 4.60
N LYS A 87 10.60 -9.71 3.52
CA LYS A 87 11.94 -10.34 3.55
C LYS A 87 13.03 -9.40 4.09
N PHE A 88 12.76 -8.10 4.18
CA PHE A 88 13.70 -7.08 4.68
C PHE A 88 13.47 -6.69 6.14
N ALA A 89 12.50 -7.33 6.80
CA ALA A 89 12.12 -7.09 8.18
C ALA A 89 12.45 -8.30 9.05
N THR A 90 12.85 -8.06 10.30
CA THR A 90 13.03 -9.10 11.32
C THR A 90 11.68 -9.52 11.91
N LYS A 91 10.72 -8.59 11.93
CA LYS A 91 9.38 -8.79 12.49
C LYS A 91 8.32 -8.38 11.48
N VAL A 92 7.34 -9.25 11.27
CA VAL A 92 6.15 -8.95 10.47
C VAL A 92 4.93 -9.02 11.38
N THR A 93 4.18 -7.93 11.46
CA THR A 93 2.94 -7.84 12.22
C THR A 93 1.78 -7.42 11.31
N ASN A 94 0.56 -7.50 11.83
CA ASN A 94 -0.63 -7.09 11.09
C ASN A 94 -0.89 -5.60 11.27
N LEU A 95 -1.25 -4.93 10.18
CA LEU A 95 -1.94 -3.66 10.24
C LEU A 95 -3.34 -3.87 10.80
N PRO A 96 -3.88 -2.85 11.49
CA PRO A 96 -5.28 -2.85 11.90
C PRO A 96 -6.25 -3.08 10.74
N GLN A 97 -7.38 -3.68 11.06
CA GLN A 97 -8.40 -4.00 10.06
C GLN A 97 -9.11 -2.74 9.55
N ARG A 98 -9.38 -2.73 8.25
CA ARG A 98 -10.14 -1.67 7.59
C ARG A 98 -11.62 -1.74 7.95
N VAL A 99 -12.29 -0.60 8.00
CA VAL A 99 -13.73 -0.49 8.25
C VAL A 99 -14.45 -0.10 6.95
N PRO A 100 -15.37 -0.91 6.41
CA PRO A 100 -16.15 -0.53 5.24
C PRO A 100 -16.99 0.73 5.48
N ARG A 101 -17.02 1.65 4.50
CA ARG A 101 -17.75 2.93 4.55
C ARG A 101 -18.54 3.20 3.27
N GLY A 102 -19.03 2.15 2.61
CA GLY A 102 -19.83 2.25 1.40
C GLY A 102 -19.00 2.38 0.12
N THR A 103 -19.50 3.16 -0.83
CA THR A 103 -18.84 3.43 -2.11
C THR A 103 -18.80 4.93 -2.40
N GLY A 104 -17.91 5.36 -3.28
CA GLY A 104 -17.84 6.75 -3.74
C GLY A 104 -17.00 6.89 -5.00
N ASP A 105 -17.15 8.03 -5.68
CA ASP A 105 -16.42 8.37 -6.90
C ASP A 105 -15.65 9.68 -6.69
N PRO A 106 -14.48 9.60 -6.02
CA PRO A 106 -13.72 10.80 -5.62
C PRO A 106 -13.20 11.61 -6.82
N TYR A 107 -13.29 11.07 -8.03
CA TYR A 107 -12.82 11.70 -9.26
C TYR A 107 -13.96 12.11 -10.20
N HIS A 108 -15.22 11.92 -9.81
CA HIS A 108 -16.40 12.23 -10.65
C HIS A 108 -16.33 11.59 -12.05
N THR A 109 -15.84 10.36 -12.13
CA THR A 109 -15.68 9.57 -13.37
C THR A 109 -16.92 8.77 -13.78
N GLY A 110 -17.96 8.74 -12.94
CA GLY A 110 -19.12 7.85 -13.05
C GLY A 110 -18.84 6.43 -12.56
N VAL A 111 -17.62 6.12 -12.07
CA VAL A 111 -17.23 4.80 -11.59
C VAL A 111 -17.10 4.78 -10.08
N LEU A 112 -17.96 4.03 -9.40
CA LEU A 112 -17.92 3.87 -7.95
C LEU A 112 -16.76 2.98 -7.49
N ARG A 113 -16.06 3.41 -6.44
CA ARG A 113 -14.98 2.70 -5.75
C ARG A 113 -15.43 2.32 -4.35
N LYS A 114 -14.99 1.16 -3.84
CA LYS A 114 -15.27 0.76 -2.45
C LYS A 114 -14.49 1.66 -1.50
N LYS A 115 -15.18 2.29 -0.56
CA LYS A 115 -14.60 3.19 0.44
C LYS A 115 -14.33 2.43 1.74
N TYR A 116 -13.10 2.51 2.22
CA TYR A 116 -12.66 1.92 3.48
C TYR A 116 -12.05 2.99 4.37
N TRP A 117 -12.33 2.94 5.67
CA TRP A 117 -11.73 3.77 6.70
C TRP A 117 -10.66 2.98 7.46
N TYR A 118 -9.51 3.60 7.69
CA TYR A 118 -8.44 3.04 8.50
C TYR A 118 -8.24 3.97 9.70
N PRO A 119 -8.87 3.66 10.85
CA PRO A 119 -8.92 4.57 11.99
C PRO A 119 -7.54 4.91 12.53
N ASP A 120 -6.62 3.95 12.56
CA ASP A 120 -5.28 4.14 13.15
C ASP A 120 -4.36 5.06 12.34
N PHE A 121 -4.74 5.36 11.11
CA PHE A 121 -4.04 6.31 10.26
C PHE A 121 -4.86 7.56 10.00
N ALA A 122 -6.11 7.57 10.46
CA ALA A 122 -7.12 8.54 10.06
C ALA A 122 -7.16 8.77 8.53
N LEU A 123 -7.27 7.69 7.74
CA LEU A 123 -7.36 7.77 6.27
C LEU A 123 -8.55 7.01 5.69
N TYR A 124 -9.16 7.58 4.66
CA TYR A 124 -10.09 6.90 3.77
C TYR A 124 -9.37 6.42 2.52
N LYS A 125 -9.49 5.14 2.20
CA LYS A 125 -8.98 4.56 0.95
C LYS A 125 -10.14 4.16 0.04
N PHE A 126 -10.00 4.46 -1.25
CA PHE A 126 -10.98 4.08 -2.28
C PHE A 126 -10.34 3.06 -3.21
N ILE A 127 -10.92 1.86 -3.24
CA ILE A 127 -10.41 0.71 -4.00
C ILE A 127 -11.34 0.43 -5.18
N LEU A 128 -10.76 0.35 -6.38
CA LEU A 128 -11.46 -0.06 -7.59
C LEU A 128 -11.25 -1.56 -7.84
N ASP A 129 -12.12 -2.38 -7.27
CA ASP A 129 -12.03 -3.85 -7.41
C ASP A 129 -12.27 -4.29 -8.87
N GLY A 130 -11.46 -5.25 -9.33
CA GLY A 130 -11.69 -5.93 -10.61
C GLY A 130 -11.47 -5.08 -11.86
N LYS A 131 -10.94 -3.86 -11.74
CA LYS A 131 -10.54 -3.04 -12.88
C LYS A 131 -9.07 -2.66 -12.74
N TYR A 132 -8.32 -2.71 -13.84
CA TYR A 132 -6.98 -2.15 -13.88
C TYR A 132 -7.12 -0.66 -13.61
N GLY A 133 -6.69 -0.21 -12.42
CA GLY A 133 -7.00 1.11 -11.85
C GLY A 133 -6.80 2.34 -12.77
N ASP A 134 -7.17 3.51 -12.24
CA ASP A 134 -7.31 4.81 -12.93
C ASP A 134 -6.09 5.35 -13.69
N ILE A 135 -4.97 4.62 -13.73
CA ILE A 135 -3.74 4.99 -14.40
C ILE A 135 -3.59 4.10 -15.64
N THR A 136 -4.13 4.54 -16.76
CA THR A 136 -3.88 3.97 -18.08
C THR A 136 -2.55 4.49 -18.64
N SER A 137 -1.43 4.15 -18.03
CA SER A 137 -0.15 4.28 -18.72
C SER A 137 -0.01 3.13 -19.73
N GLY A 138 -0.59 3.32 -20.91
CA GLY A 138 -0.08 2.71 -22.15
C GLY A 138 -0.53 1.30 -22.51
N ARG A 139 -1.84 1.03 -22.54
CA ARG A 139 -2.46 0.14 -23.55
C ARG A 139 -3.97 0.37 -23.58
N ALA A 140 -4.39 1.34 -24.37
CA ALA A 140 -5.74 1.34 -24.90
C ALA A 140 -5.94 0.00 -25.64
N GLY A 141 -6.87 -0.85 -25.21
CA GLY A 141 -7.35 -1.94 -26.05
C GLY A 141 -7.36 -3.37 -25.51
N LEU A 142 -7.29 -3.63 -24.20
CA LEU A 142 -7.67 -4.96 -23.69
C LEU A 142 -9.05 -4.90 -23.05
N LYS A 143 -10.06 -5.30 -23.84
CA LYS A 143 -11.38 -5.67 -23.31
C LYS A 143 -11.20 -6.93 -22.45
N PRO A 144 -11.83 -7.02 -21.27
CA PRO A 144 -11.89 -8.27 -20.54
C PRO A 144 -12.72 -9.27 -21.36
N ASN A 145 -12.13 -10.43 -21.66
CA ASN A 145 -12.92 -11.57 -22.12
C ASN A 145 -13.89 -11.93 -20.99
N ARG A 146 -15.16 -12.06 -21.37
CA ARG A 146 -16.26 -12.53 -20.51
C ARG A 146 -16.02 -13.97 -20.07
#